data_AF-X1AAN9-F1
#
_entry.id   AF-X1AAN9-F1
#
_cell.length_a   1.000
_cell.length_b   1.000
_cell.length_c   1.000
_cell.angle_alpha   90.00
_cell.angle_beta   90.00
_cell.angle_gamma   90.00
#
_symmetry.space_group_name_H-M   'P 1'
#
loop_
_entity.id
_entity.type
_entity.pdbx_description
1 polymer ?
#
loop_
_entity_poly.entity_id
_entity_poly.type
_entity_poly.pdbx_seq_one_letter_code
_entity_poly.pdbx_strand_id
1 'polypeptide(L)' 'MSVNEIKITDNLYIYSSSRYHNINSSAFLTREGVLIIDTMLFPDDMKRVRRLVNLENLK' A
#
# COMPACT_ATOMS: atom_id res chain seq x y z
N MET A 1 -7.07 11.67 6.27
CA MET A 1 -7.16 10.25 5.90
C MET A 1 -6.15 9.48 6.75
N SER A 2 -6.44 8.24 7.17
CA SER A 2 -5.53 7.48 8.06
C SER A 2 -4.25 7.00 7.38
N VAL A 3 -4.33 6.67 6.08
CA VAL A 3 -3.22 6.13 5.31
C VAL A 3 -2.61 7.19 4.40
N ASN A 4 -1.30 7.42 4.56
CA ASN A 4 -0.50 8.26 3.68
C ASN A 4 0.37 7.39 2.77
N GLU A 5 0.49 7.77 1.50
CA GLU A 5 1.41 7.16 0.53
C GLU A 5 2.72 7.95 0.50
N ILE A 6 3.83 7.23 0.50
CA ILE A 6 5.19 7.77 0.45
C ILE A 6 5.89 7.08 -0.71
N LYS A 7 6.14 7.82 -1.79
CA LYS A 7 6.92 7.34 -2.93
C LYS A 7 8.41 7.30 -2.56
N ILE A 8 9.04 6.13 -2.67
CA ILE A 8 10.48 5.95 -2.45
C ILE A 8 11.23 5.99 -3.77
N THR A 9 10.70 5.28 -4.77
CA THR A 9 11.14 5.31 -6.18
C THR A 9 9.94 5.02 -7.09
N ASP A 10 10.13 5.03 -8.40
CA ASP A 10 9.05 4.83 -9.38
C ASP A 10 8.26 3.52 -9.17
N ASN A 11 8.91 2.49 -8.63
CA ASN A 11 8.33 1.17 -8.40
C ASN A 11 8.24 0.75 -6.93
N LEU A 12 8.55 1.63 -5.96
CA LEU A 12 8.49 1.30 -4.53
C LEU A 12 7.78 2.39 -3.74
N TYR A 13 6.75 1.98 -3.01
CA TYR A 13 5.90 2.85 -2.21
C TYR A 13 5.76 2.29 -0.81
N ILE A 14 5.74 3.18 0.18
CA ILE A 14 5.40 2.88 1.57
C ILE A 14 4.06 3.53 1.87
N TYR A 15 3.17 2.76 2.48
CA TYR A 15 1.89 3.21 3.00
C TYR A 15 1.97 3.20 4.52
N SER A 16 1.67 4.33 5.15
CA SER A 16 1.74 4.45 6.61
C SER A 16 0.37 4.81 7.19
N SER A 17 -0.10 4.02 8.15
CA SER A 17 -1.36 4.26 8.88
C SER A 17 -1.13 4.89 10.25
N SER A 18 -1.75 6.04 10.50
CA SER A 18 -1.70 6.71 11.81
C SER A 18 -2.63 6.11 12.88
N ARG A 19 -3.39 5.05 12.56
CA ARG A 19 -4.43 4.51 13.45
C ARG A 19 -3.89 3.69 14.62
N TYR A 20 -2.71 3.12 14.48
CA TYR A 20 -2.07 2.32 15.53
C TYR A 20 -0.56 2.28 15.30
N HIS A 21 0.21 2.89 16.19
CA HIS A 21 1.68 2.83 16.23
C HIS A 21 2.42 2.98 14.88
N ASN A 22 1.88 3.75 13.92
CA ASN A 22 2.45 3.94 12.59
C ASN A 22 2.81 2.62 11.88
N ILE A 23 1.80 1.76 11.69
CA ILE A 23 1.95 0.53 10.90
C ILE A 23 2.18 0.88 9.44
N ASN A 24 3.17 0.21 8.84
CA ASN A 24 3.52 0.38 7.45
C ASN A 24 3.17 -0.86 6.63
N SER A 25 2.79 -0.63 5.38
CA SER A 25 2.74 -1.62 4.31
C SER A 25 3.61 -1.12 3.17
N SER A 26 4.24 -2.02 2.42
CA SER A 26 5.03 -1.65 1.25
C SER A 26 4.47 -2.29 -0.01
N ALA A 27 4.58 -1.58 -1.13
CA ALA A 27 4.25 -2.12 -2.44
C ALA A 27 5.42 -1.95 -3.40
N PHE A 28 5.79 -3.05 -4.05
CA PHE A 28 6.75 -3.06 -5.15
C PHE A 28 6.01 -3.37 -6.46
N LEU A 29 6.02 -2.43 -7.38
CA LEU A 29 5.36 -2.53 -8.67
C LEU A 29 6.32 -3.21 -9.67
N THR A 30 5.86 -4.30 -10.28
CA THR A 30 6.57 -4.99 -11.36
C THR A 30 5.80 -4.82 -12.66
N ARG A 31 6.33 -5.36 -13.76
CA ARG A 31 5.60 -5.37 -15.04
C ARG A 31 4.45 -6.36 -15.05
N GLU A 32 4.55 -7.38 -14.22
CA GLU A 32 3.63 -8.51 -14.10
C GLU A 32 2.57 -8.31 -13.02
N GLY A 33 2.80 -7.40 -12.07
CA GLY A 33 1.86 -7.12 -11.00
C GLY A 33 2.44 -6.30 -9.86
N VAL A 34 1.94 -6.54 -8.64
CA VAL A 34 2.36 -5.81 -7.44
C VAL A 34 2.65 -6.81 -6.33
N LEU A 35 3.84 -6.72 -5.75
CA LEU A 35 4.20 -7.42 -4.51
C LEU A 35 3.85 -6.51 -3.33
N ILE A 36 2.95 -6.97 -2.47
CA ILE A 36 2.68 -6.33 -1.18
C ILE A 36 3.52 -7.02 -0.11
N ILE A 37 4.30 -6.23 0.63
CA ILE A 37 5.06 -6.68 1.79
C ILE A 37 4.43 -6.04 3.02
N ASP A 38 4.03 -6.89 3.96
CA ASP A 38 3.23 -6.58 5.15
C ASP A 38 1.88 -5.93 4.82
N THR A 39 0.79 -6.61 5.18
CA THR A 39 -0.55 -6.03 5.05
C THR A 39 -0.86 -5.08 6.20
N MET A 40 -1.74 -4.12 5.96
CA MET A 40 -2.23 -3.26 7.02
C MET A 40 -3.03 -4.04 8.07
N LEU A 41 -2.89 -3.66 9.34
CA LEU A 41 -3.62 -4.25 10.46
C LEU A 41 -5.15 -4.06 10.34
N PHE A 42 -5.58 -2.91 9.82
CA PHE A 42 -7.01 -2.61 9.66
C PHE A 42 -7.46 -2.90 8.22
N PRO A 43 -8.52 -3.72 8.02
CA PRO A 43 -9.00 -4.06 6.69
C PRO A 43 -9.33 -2.85 5.80
N ASP A 44 -9.87 -1.77 6.39
CA ASP A 44 -10.21 -0.57 5.62
C ASP A 44 -8.97 0.22 5.16
N ASP A 45 -7.89 0.18 5.94
CA ASP A 45 -6.61 0.74 5.52
C ASP A 45 -6.00 -0.10 4.39
N MET A 46 -6.13 -1.44 4.46
CA MET A 46 -5.66 -2.31 3.36
C MET A 46 -6.49 -2.13 2.08
N LYS A 47 -7.81 -1.96 2.18
CA LYS A 47 -8.67 -1.59 1.03
C LYS A 47 -8.23 -0.27 0.43
N ARG A 48 -7.77 0.68 1.24
CA ARG A 48 -7.23 1.95 0.74
C ARG A 48 -5.91 1.74 0.00
N VAL A 49 -4.97 0.98 0.56
CA VAL A 49 -3.73 0.59 -0.13
C VAL A 49 -4.06 -0.04 -1.49
N ARG A 50 -4.97 -1.02 -1.53
CA ARG A 50 -5.40 -1.69 -2.77
C ARG A 50 -5.83 -0.72 -3.87
N ARG A 51 -6.56 0.34 -3.51
CA ARG A 51 -6.99 1.39 -4.45
C ARG A 51 -5.83 2.26 -4.92
N LEU A 52 -4.89 2.57 -4.04
CA LEU A 52 -3.71 3.40 -4.34
C LEU A 52 -2.75 2.69 -5.29
N VAL A 53 -2.44 1.42 -5.03
CA VAL A 53 -1.62 0.58 -5.92
C VAL A 53 -2.37 0.09 -7.17
N ASN A 54 -3.61 0.54 -7.36
CA ASN A 54 -4.46 0.22 -8.50
C ASN A 54 -4.66 -1.30 -8.76
N LEU A 55 -4.62 -2.12 -7.70
CA LEU A 55 -4.79 -3.58 -7.78
C LEU A 55 -6.17 -4.00 -8.34
N GLU A 56 -7.16 -3.09 -8.39
CA GLU A 56 -8.47 -3.36 -8.98
C GLU A 56 -8.43 -3.47 -10.51
N ASN A 57 -7.36 -2.99 -11.15
CA ASN A 57 -7.18 -2.98 -12.61
C ASN A 57 -6.20 -4.06 -13.13
N LEU A 58 -5.58 -4.83 -12.24
CA LEU A 58 -4.82 -6.02 -12.62
C LEU A 58 -5.81 -7.16 -12.84
N LYS A 59 -6.15 -7.42 -14.11
CA LYS A 59 -6.92 -8.58 -14.55
C LYS A 59 -6.00 -9.61 -15.19
#